data_AF-A0A4V1LV76-F1
#
_entry.id   AF-A0A4V1LV76-F1
#
_cell.length_a   1.000
_cell.length_b   1.000
_cell.length_c   1.000
_cell.angle_alpha   90.00
_cell.angle_beta   90.00
_cell.angle_gamma   90.00
#
_symmetry.space_group_name_H-M   'P 1'
#
loop_
_entity.id
_entity.type
_entity.pdbx_description
1 polymer ?
#
loop_
_entity_poly.entity_id
_entity_poly.type
_entity_poly.pdbx_seq_one_letter_code
_entity_poly.pdbx_strand_id
1 'polypeptide(L)'
;MKKMFNKVLFLSVAVLLSNNLLAQETICFKNGLEKPSLIETTPLDGEVCKGIQTLEDMKNSGWEVLDIKLEPVGNKFNYSYYFYKNDNSLSSVASQKNVNQQLTLSKGEFSIKPIGAKITNIDNNKSNIDVGNLIVGQSGIVVHIYDNDKRLIVSNAKVISSNENSSIVEFFPFNDLSQDALPTSNRSVAINDVLILNYMYNSSLLIAPTLDSFQTVRENFKLNNFMHSDIFAAKLKVENKPYPTKEDIQKFAIEQNLGTIFFVLDNKVYVVDTKTFTILESYAFAYESNEKQMPFYTRVEEIEESIFNLSFFDFFSGDKKLSYDEYYKRILGLK
;
A
#
# COMPACT_ATOMS: atom_id res chain seq x y z
N MET A 1 -62.30 41.52 -21.22
CA MET A 1 -61.77 40.46 -20.33
C MET A 1 -61.33 39.29 -21.21
N LYS A 2 -60.03 38.93 -21.17
CA LYS A 2 -59.35 37.93 -22.02
C LYS A 2 -59.88 36.52 -21.66
N LYS A 3 -60.50 35.77 -22.58
CA LYS A 3 -59.95 34.88 -23.63
C LYS A 3 -59.07 33.72 -23.16
N MET A 4 -59.67 32.53 -23.30
CA MET A 4 -59.19 31.32 -23.99
C MET A 4 -58.71 30.12 -23.16
N PHE A 5 -59.41 29.03 -23.45
CA PHE A 5 -59.17 27.62 -23.15
C PHE A 5 -57.86 27.07 -23.72
N ASN A 6 -57.45 25.96 -23.10
CA ASN A 6 -56.68 24.82 -23.61
C ASN A 6 -55.14 24.84 -23.52
N LYS A 7 -54.61 23.96 -22.65
CA LYS A 7 -53.48 23.02 -22.82
C LYS A 7 -53.36 22.22 -21.50
N VAL A 8 -53.93 21.02 -21.42
CA VAL A 8 -53.26 19.73 -21.71
C VAL A 8 -52.28 19.31 -20.61
N LEU A 9 -52.73 18.29 -19.86
CA LEU A 9 -51.98 17.14 -19.34
C LEU A 9 -51.31 17.19 -17.95
N PHE A 10 -51.55 16.10 -17.22
CA PHE A 10 -50.87 15.54 -16.05
C PHE A 10 -51.20 16.09 -14.66
N LEU A 11 -52.17 15.43 -14.02
CA LEU A 11 -52.14 15.17 -12.58
C LEU A 11 -52.87 13.84 -12.31
N SER A 12 -52.18 12.74 -12.59
CA SER A 12 -52.52 11.43 -12.05
C SER A 12 -51.24 10.59 -11.95
N VAL A 13 -51.14 9.86 -10.84
CA VAL A 13 -50.29 8.67 -10.59
C VAL A 13 -48.92 8.94 -9.97
N ALA A 14 -48.86 8.75 -8.64
CA ALA A 14 -48.17 7.62 -7.99
C ALA A 14 -47.44 8.04 -6.70
N VAL A 15 -47.85 7.38 -5.63
CA VAL A 15 -47.08 7.12 -4.42
C VAL A 15 -45.66 6.68 -4.80
N LEU A 16 -44.66 7.50 -4.45
CA LEU A 16 -43.27 7.07 -4.38
C LEU A 16 -42.95 6.81 -2.90
N LEU A 17 -42.96 5.53 -2.54
CA LEU A 17 -42.26 5.03 -1.35
C LEU A 17 -40.77 5.25 -1.58
N SER A 18 -40.16 6.18 -0.85
CA SER A 18 -38.71 6.30 -0.74
C SER A 18 -38.20 5.18 0.18
N ASN A 19 -37.65 4.12 -0.40
CA ASN A 19 -36.75 3.24 0.35
C ASN A 19 -35.45 4.00 0.59
N ASN A 20 -35.23 4.46 1.82
CA ASN A 20 -33.90 4.87 2.25
C ASN A 20 -33.08 3.60 2.47
N LEU A 21 -31.97 3.43 1.75
CA LEU A 21 -30.87 2.57 2.21
C LEU A 21 -30.27 3.27 3.43
N LEU A 22 -30.62 2.82 4.63
CA LEU A 22 -30.01 3.33 5.86
C LEU A 22 -28.76 2.50 6.16
N ALA A 23 -27.59 3.06 5.88
CA ALA A 23 -26.35 2.61 6.53
C ALA A 23 -26.47 2.96 8.02
N GLN A 24 -26.25 1.98 8.90
CA GLN A 24 -26.29 2.20 10.35
C GLN A 24 -24.89 2.63 10.80
N GLU A 25 -24.79 3.72 11.55
CA GLU A 25 -23.55 4.20 12.15
C GLU A 25 -23.68 4.22 13.67
N THR A 26 -22.63 3.89 14.40
CA THR A 26 -22.60 3.95 15.87
C THR A 26 -21.20 4.27 16.37
N ILE A 27 -21.12 4.89 17.55
CA ILE A 27 -19.85 5.11 18.23
C ILE A 27 -19.80 4.20 19.46
N CYS A 28 -18.68 3.51 19.63
CA CYS A 28 -18.39 2.80 20.87
C CYS A 28 -17.01 3.15 21.39
N PHE A 29 -16.86 3.33 22.68
CA PHE A 29 -15.65 3.88 23.28
C PHE A 29 -15.25 3.12 24.55
N LYS A 30 -13.99 3.30 24.96
CA LYS A 30 -13.48 2.84 26.26
C LYS A 30 -12.50 3.84 26.83
N ASN A 31 -12.76 4.30 28.05
CA ASN A 31 -11.91 5.26 28.73
C ASN A 31 -11.04 4.59 29.80
N GLY A 32 -9.82 5.10 29.97
CA GLY A 32 -8.96 4.76 31.10
C GLY A 32 -8.25 3.41 31.00
N LEU A 33 -7.95 2.91 29.79
CA LEU A 33 -7.19 1.67 29.59
C LEU A 33 -5.72 1.85 29.95
N GLU A 34 -5.13 0.90 30.68
CA GLU A 34 -3.72 0.96 31.09
C GLU A 34 -2.76 0.45 30.02
N LYS A 35 -3.24 -0.41 29.11
CA LYS A 35 -2.43 -1.02 28.05
C LYS A 35 -3.20 -1.00 26.72
N PRO A 36 -2.58 -0.53 25.63
CA PRO A 36 -3.21 -0.54 24.30
C PRO A 36 -3.64 -1.93 23.83
N SER A 37 -2.89 -2.99 24.17
CA SER A 37 -3.19 -4.36 23.74
C SER A 37 -4.50 -4.94 24.28
N LEU A 38 -5.08 -4.32 25.31
CA LEU A 38 -6.33 -4.81 25.92
C LEU A 38 -7.57 -4.31 25.18
N ILE A 39 -7.46 -3.34 24.27
CA ILE A 39 -8.64 -2.71 23.63
C ILE A 39 -9.44 -3.70 22.77
N GLU A 40 -8.78 -4.67 22.16
CA GLU A 40 -9.43 -5.64 21.27
C GLU A 40 -10.38 -6.57 22.02
N THR A 41 -10.05 -6.90 23.28
CA THR A 41 -10.81 -7.84 24.12
C THR A 41 -11.63 -7.17 25.22
N THR A 42 -11.56 -5.84 25.35
CA THR A 42 -12.29 -5.11 26.41
C THR A 42 -13.68 -4.72 25.92
N PRO A 43 -14.74 -4.94 26.73
CA PRO A 43 -16.09 -4.48 26.38
C PRO A 43 -16.17 -2.96 26.21
N LEU A 44 -16.72 -2.54 25.08
CA LEU A 44 -16.87 -1.14 24.68
C LEU A 44 -18.21 -0.59 25.15
N ASP A 45 -18.18 0.66 25.61
CA ASP A 45 -19.35 1.43 26.02
C ASP A 45 -19.93 2.15 24.78
N GLY A 46 -21.24 2.34 24.70
CA GLY A 46 -21.89 2.95 23.54
C GLY A 46 -23.31 2.44 23.31
N GLU A 47 -24.04 3.05 22.38
CA GLU A 47 -25.45 2.74 22.13
C GLU A 47 -25.67 1.29 21.66
N VAL A 48 -24.83 0.85 20.70
CA VAL A 48 -24.84 -0.54 20.20
C VAL A 48 -24.01 -1.47 21.09
N CYS A 49 -22.85 -1.04 21.54
CA CYS A 49 -21.93 -1.91 22.29
C CYS A 49 -22.36 -2.18 23.75
N LYS A 50 -23.12 -1.27 24.36
CA LYS A 50 -23.78 -1.40 25.67
C LYS A 50 -22.89 -1.83 26.83
N GLY A 51 -21.58 -1.66 26.73
CA GLY A 51 -20.61 -2.11 27.75
C GLY A 51 -20.40 -3.62 27.77
N ILE A 52 -20.87 -4.36 26.75
CA ILE A 52 -20.83 -5.82 26.68
C ILE A 52 -20.04 -6.29 25.46
N GLN A 53 -20.22 -5.64 24.31
CA GLN A 53 -19.60 -6.04 23.05
C GLN A 53 -18.15 -5.57 23.00
N THR A 54 -17.23 -6.46 22.63
CA THR A 54 -15.84 -6.13 22.30
C THR A 54 -15.71 -5.65 20.86
N LEU A 55 -14.52 -5.16 20.48
CA LEU A 55 -14.21 -4.85 19.08
C LEU A 55 -14.38 -6.08 18.17
N GLU A 56 -13.98 -7.25 18.65
CA GLU A 56 -14.11 -8.50 17.92
C GLU A 56 -15.58 -8.92 17.76
N ASP A 57 -16.39 -8.79 18.82
CA ASP A 57 -17.83 -9.10 18.73
C ASP A 57 -18.58 -8.19 17.76
N MET A 58 -18.20 -6.90 17.72
CA MET A 58 -18.75 -5.93 16.76
C MET A 58 -18.44 -6.34 15.32
N LYS A 59 -17.18 -6.72 15.03
CA LYS A 59 -16.77 -7.23 13.71
C LYS A 59 -17.50 -8.52 13.33
N ASN A 60 -17.61 -9.46 14.27
CA ASN A 60 -18.34 -10.70 14.08
C ASN A 60 -19.85 -10.48 13.83
N SER A 61 -20.38 -9.39 14.38
CA SER A 61 -21.76 -8.95 14.17
C SER A 61 -21.96 -8.14 12.88
N GLY A 62 -20.95 -8.06 12.01
CA GLY A 62 -21.00 -7.39 10.71
C GLY A 62 -20.82 -5.87 10.76
N TRP A 63 -20.32 -5.33 11.87
CA TRP A 63 -19.91 -3.92 11.94
C TRP A 63 -18.47 -3.77 11.47
N GLU A 64 -18.24 -2.78 10.62
CA GLU A 64 -16.92 -2.40 10.15
C GLU A 64 -16.46 -1.12 10.86
N VAL A 65 -15.16 -1.05 11.15
CA VAL A 65 -14.58 0.13 11.80
C VAL A 65 -14.33 1.18 10.73
N LEU A 66 -15.05 2.30 10.82
CA LEU A 66 -14.86 3.48 9.97
C LEU A 66 -13.65 4.31 10.43
N ASP A 67 -13.55 4.55 11.75
CA ASP A 67 -12.49 5.36 12.34
C ASP A 67 -12.22 4.96 13.80
N ILE A 68 -11.03 5.31 14.30
CA ILE A 68 -10.63 5.11 15.70
C ILE A 68 -9.93 6.38 16.18
N LYS A 69 -10.49 7.00 17.22
CA LYS A 69 -9.84 8.09 17.95
C LYS A 69 -9.16 7.54 19.21
N LEU A 70 -7.88 7.86 19.40
CA LEU A 70 -7.11 7.53 20.59
C LEU A 70 -6.66 8.83 21.28
N GLU A 71 -7.03 8.99 22.55
CA GLU A 71 -6.62 10.12 23.37
C GLU A 71 -5.85 9.62 24.61
N PRO A 72 -4.54 9.90 24.72
CA PRO A 72 -3.78 9.60 25.94
C PRO A 72 -4.16 10.59 27.05
N VAL A 73 -4.48 10.07 28.23
CA VAL A 73 -4.79 10.86 29.44
C VAL A 73 -3.94 10.34 30.59
N GLY A 74 -2.80 11.00 30.83
CA GLY A 74 -1.78 10.53 31.78
C GLY A 74 -1.16 9.20 31.32
N ASN A 75 -1.15 8.20 32.20
CA ASN A 75 -0.66 6.83 31.88
C ASN A 75 -1.78 5.92 31.35
N LYS A 76 -2.90 6.49 30.90
CA LYS A 76 -4.07 5.73 30.43
C LYS A 76 -4.51 6.20 29.04
N PHE A 77 -5.31 5.37 28.38
CA PHE A 77 -5.75 5.57 27.00
C PHE A 77 -7.28 5.57 26.92
N ASN A 78 -7.84 6.56 26.23
CA ASN A 78 -9.23 6.61 25.83
C ASN A 78 -9.35 6.28 24.36
N TYR A 79 -10.21 5.32 24.01
CA TYR A 79 -10.46 4.87 22.65
C TYR A 79 -11.90 5.17 22.26
N SER A 80 -12.13 5.65 21.05
CA SER A 80 -13.46 5.78 20.45
C SER A 80 -13.44 5.19 19.05
N TYR A 81 -14.23 4.15 18.83
CA TYR A 81 -14.46 3.50 17.56
C TYR A 81 -15.74 4.05 16.93
N TYR A 82 -15.62 4.48 15.68
CA TYR A 82 -16.73 4.82 14.81
C TYR A 82 -17.00 3.60 13.95
N PHE A 83 -18.16 2.97 14.13
CA PHE A 83 -18.57 1.79 13.40
C PHE A 83 -19.64 2.13 12.39
N TYR A 84 -19.66 1.37 11.29
CA TYR A 84 -20.74 1.38 10.33
C TYR A 84 -21.14 -0.05 9.97
N LYS A 85 -22.41 -0.24 9.60
CA LYS A 85 -22.96 -1.53 9.19
C LYS A 85 -23.95 -1.32 8.05
N ASN A 86 -23.73 -2.07 6.97
CA ASN A 86 -24.57 -2.04 5.79
C ASN A 86 -25.42 -3.32 5.74
N ASP A 87 -26.75 -3.20 5.70
CA ASP A 87 -27.66 -4.35 5.82
C ASP A 87 -27.83 -5.17 4.51
N ASN A 88 -26.99 -4.96 3.50
CA ASN A 88 -27.08 -5.71 2.25
C ASN A 88 -26.10 -6.88 2.19
N SER A 89 -26.64 -8.08 2.43
CA SER A 89 -26.04 -9.34 2.01
C SER A 89 -25.97 -9.39 0.47
N LEU A 90 -24.73 -9.41 -0.04
CA LEU A 90 -24.32 -9.64 -1.44
C LEU A 90 -24.64 -8.52 -2.46
N SER A 91 -23.63 -8.30 -3.32
CA SER A 91 -23.60 -7.50 -4.54
C SER A 91 -23.24 -6.02 -4.39
N SER A 92 -21.97 -5.76 -4.74
CA SER A 92 -21.48 -4.57 -5.44
C SER A 92 -22.54 -3.54 -5.84
N VAL A 93 -22.52 -2.35 -5.24
CA VAL A 93 -22.67 -1.05 -5.92
C VAL A 93 -22.11 0.03 -4.98
N ALA A 94 -21.23 0.85 -5.57
CA ALA A 94 -20.69 2.09 -5.05
C ALA A 94 -21.68 2.93 -4.23
N SER A 95 -21.23 3.44 -3.08
CA SER A 95 -21.88 4.58 -2.44
C SER A 95 -21.22 5.87 -2.93
N GLN A 96 -22.01 6.65 -3.65
CA GLN A 96 -21.68 7.93 -4.23
C GLN A 96 -21.36 8.96 -3.13
N LYS A 97 -20.08 9.28 -2.97
CA LYS A 97 -19.67 10.69 -3.00
C LYS A 97 -19.44 11.04 -4.46
N ASN A 98 -20.01 12.15 -4.94
CA ASN A 98 -19.87 12.60 -6.32
C ASN A 98 -18.44 13.06 -6.61
N VAL A 99 -17.53 12.10 -6.83
CA VAL A 99 -16.41 12.19 -7.76
C VAL A 99 -16.23 10.76 -8.29
N ASN A 100 -16.35 10.55 -9.60
CA ASN A 100 -15.97 9.28 -10.22
C ASN A 100 -14.44 9.12 -10.11
N GLN A 101 -13.95 8.67 -8.94
CA GLN A 101 -12.55 8.30 -8.73
C GLN A 101 -12.40 6.81 -9.04
N GLN A 102 -12.45 6.48 -10.33
CA GLN A 102 -12.22 5.13 -10.82
C GLN A 102 -10.83 5.06 -11.44
N LEU A 103 -9.98 4.16 -10.94
CA LEU A 103 -8.71 3.83 -11.58
C LEU A 103 -8.97 3.24 -12.97
N THR A 104 -8.54 3.95 -14.01
CA THR A 104 -8.51 3.42 -15.36
C THR A 104 -7.23 2.61 -15.53
N LEU A 105 -7.33 1.32 -15.25
CA LEU A 105 -6.29 0.33 -15.57
C LEU A 105 -6.25 0.16 -17.10
N SER A 106 -5.35 0.86 -17.79
CA SER A 106 -5.15 0.67 -19.23
C SER A 106 -4.46 -0.66 -19.51
N LYS A 107 -4.88 -1.29 -20.62
CA LYS A 107 -4.54 -2.64 -21.07
C LYS A 107 -3.02 -2.89 -21.14
N GLY A 108 -2.58 -3.87 -20.35
CA GLY A 108 -1.19 -4.26 -20.11
C GLY A 108 -1.01 -4.53 -18.62
N GLU A 109 -1.85 -5.40 -18.03
CA GLU A 109 -1.93 -5.53 -16.57
C GLU A 109 -0.59 -6.00 -16.00
N PHE A 110 0.13 -5.09 -15.36
CA PHE A 110 1.23 -5.41 -14.47
C PHE A 110 0.78 -6.53 -13.52
N SER A 111 1.38 -7.70 -13.69
CA SER A 111 1.04 -8.88 -12.91
C SER A 111 1.92 -8.95 -11.69
N ILE A 112 1.29 -8.98 -10.52
CA ILE A 112 1.98 -9.27 -9.25
C ILE A 112 2.21 -10.78 -9.04
N LYS A 113 1.72 -11.64 -9.95
CA LYS A 113 1.82 -13.08 -9.78
C LYS A 113 3.27 -13.53 -10.03
N PRO A 114 3.79 -14.46 -9.21
CA PRO A 114 5.11 -15.04 -9.42
C PRO A 114 5.22 -15.73 -10.79
N ILE A 115 6.36 -15.56 -11.46
CA ILE A 115 6.68 -16.23 -12.73
C ILE A 115 7.89 -17.13 -12.49
N GLY A 116 7.70 -18.43 -12.67
CA GLY A 116 8.75 -19.43 -12.50
C GLY A 116 9.42 -19.79 -13.83
N ALA A 117 10.75 -19.82 -13.85
CA ALA A 117 11.55 -20.30 -14.98
C ALA A 117 12.73 -21.14 -14.49
N LYS A 118 13.12 -22.16 -15.24
CA LYS A 118 14.35 -22.93 -14.94
C LYS A 118 15.56 -22.23 -15.53
N ILE A 119 16.66 -22.22 -14.79
CA ILE A 119 17.96 -21.76 -15.31
C ILE A 119 18.56 -22.87 -16.19
N THR A 120 18.66 -22.61 -17.49
CA THR A 120 19.20 -23.56 -18.49
C THR A 120 20.61 -23.19 -18.93
N ASN A 121 20.98 -21.91 -18.86
CA ASN A 121 22.31 -21.40 -19.18
C ASN A 121 22.76 -20.34 -18.17
N ILE A 122 24.07 -20.19 -18.00
CA ILE A 122 24.68 -19.12 -17.21
C ILE A 122 25.90 -18.60 -17.98
N ASP A 123 25.96 -17.30 -18.20
CA ASP A 123 27.10 -16.61 -18.78
C ASP A 123 27.31 -15.28 -18.04
N ASN A 124 28.48 -15.08 -17.42
CA ASN A 124 28.83 -13.83 -16.70
C ASN A 124 27.74 -13.34 -15.73
N ASN A 125 27.27 -14.21 -14.82
CA ASN A 125 26.16 -13.95 -13.89
C ASN A 125 24.83 -13.58 -14.55
N LYS A 126 24.64 -13.94 -15.82
CA LYS A 126 23.39 -13.73 -16.57
C LYS A 126 22.84 -15.05 -17.07
N SER A 127 21.54 -15.06 -17.30
CA SER A 127 20.85 -16.20 -17.89
C SER A 127 19.83 -15.73 -18.91
N ASN A 128 19.63 -16.52 -19.96
CA ASN A 128 18.57 -16.31 -20.93
C ASN A 128 17.40 -17.20 -20.54
N ILE A 129 16.22 -16.62 -20.37
CA ILE A 129 15.01 -17.35 -20.02
C ILE A 129 14.01 -17.26 -21.15
N ASP A 130 13.32 -18.36 -21.42
CA ASP A 130 12.25 -18.45 -22.43
C ASP A 130 10.93 -17.86 -21.91
N VAL A 131 11.03 -16.65 -21.33
CA VAL A 131 9.92 -15.85 -20.83
C VAL A 131 10.08 -14.45 -21.43
N GLY A 132 9.15 -14.07 -22.30
CA GLY A 132 9.12 -12.75 -22.93
C GLY A 132 8.20 -11.75 -22.24
N ASN A 133 8.13 -10.56 -22.81
CA ASN A 133 7.29 -9.43 -22.38
C ASN A 133 7.47 -9.05 -20.90
N LEU A 134 8.70 -9.19 -20.38
CA LEU A 134 9.05 -8.77 -19.04
C LEU A 134 9.47 -7.29 -19.01
N ILE A 135 9.26 -6.65 -17.87
CA ILE A 135 9.61 -5.25 -17.68
C ILE A 135 11.08 -5.17 -17.24
N VAL A 136 11.89 -4.37 -17.94
CA VAL A 136 13.28 -4.13 -17.53
C VAL A 136 13.29 -3.49 -16.14
N GLY A 137 14.05 -4.07 -15.22
CA GLY A 137 14.07 -3.68 -13.80
C GLY A 137 13.17 -4.52 -12.90
N GLN A 138 12.28 -5.37 -13.44
CA GLN A 138 11.55 -6.36 -12.67
C GLN A 138 12.53 -7.31 -11.96
N SER A 139 12.31 -7.57 -10.68
CA SER A 139 13.20 -8.40 -9.86
C SER A 139 12.57 -9.74 -9.46
N GLY A 140 13.43 -10.61 -8.96
CA GLY A 140 13.08 -11.94 -8.48
C GLY A 140 14.19 -12.56 -7.66
N ILE A 141 14.00 -13.84 -7.34
CA ILE A 141 14.96 -14.66 -6.61
C ILE A 141 15.29 -15.93 -7.40
N VAL A 142 16.47 -16.48 -7.18
CA VAL A 142 16.86 -17.80 -7.65
C VAL A 142 16.81 -18.76 -6.46
N VAL A 143 16.10 -19.87 -6.63
CA VAL A 143 15.87 -20.88 -5.61
C VAL A 143 16.47 -22.21 -6.05
N HIS A 144 17.33 -22.77 -5.21
CA HIS A 144 17.75 -24.15 -5.32
C HIS A 144 16.77 -25.06 -4.57
N ILE A 145 16.41 -26.19 -5.19
CA ILE A 145 15.55 -27.22 -4.59
C ILE A 145 16.39 -28.48 -4.41
N TYR A 146 16.51 -28.95 -3.16
CA TYR A 146 17.20 -30.19 -2.80
C TYR A 146 16.28 -31.40 -2.98
N ASP A 147 16.86 -32.61 -3.03
CA ASP A 147 16.13 -33.88 -3.23
C ASP A 147 15.03 -34.17 -2.18
N ASN A 148 15.06 -33.51 -1.04
CA ASN A 148 14.08 -33.62 0.05
C ASN A 148 13.10 -32.43 0.12
N ASP A 149 12.87 -31.75 -1.00
CA ASP A 149 12.02 -30.57 -1.15
C ASP A 149 12.43 -29.34 -0.31
N LYS A 150 13.59 -29.38 0.36
CA LYS A 150 14.15 -28.20 1.01
C LYS A 150 14.53 -27.18 -0.05
N ARG A 151 14.27 -25.91 0.24
CA ARG A 151 14.49 -24.80 -0.69
C ARG A 151 15.45 -23.80 -0.09
N LEU A 152 16.36 -23.30 -0.90
CA LEU A 152 17.33 -22.28 -0.52
C LEU A 152 17.28 -21.15 -1.54
N ILE A 153 17.11 -19.92 -1.08
CA ILE A 153 17.33 -18.74 -1.90
C ILE A 153 18.84 -18.58 -2.08
N VAL A 154 19.29 -18.55 -3.33
CA VAL A 154 20.70 -18.51 -3.71
C VAL A 154 21.13 -17.10 -4.09
N SER A 155 20.27 -16.38 -4.82
CA SER A 155 20.60 -15.07 -5.38
C SER A 155 19.35 -14.27 -5.65
N ASN A 156 19.50 -12.95 -5.74
CA ASN A 156 18.55 -12.11 -6.43
C ASN A 156 18.77 -12.17 -7.95
N ALA A 157 17.75 -11.79 -8.70
CA ALA A 157 17.80 -11.60 -10.14
C ALA A 157 17.05 -10.32 -10.55
N LYS A 158 17.48 -9.67 -11.62
CA LYS A 158 16.74 -8.58 -12.28
C LYS A 158 16.71 -8.77 -13.79
N VAL A 159 15.62 -8.37 -14.42
CA VAL A 159 15.49 -8.33 -15.88
C VAL A 159 16.29 -7.16 -16.42
N ILE A 160 17.22 -7.42 -17.35
CA ILE A 160 18.04 -6.38 -17.99
C ILE A 160 17.65 -6.15 -19.45
N SER A 161 17.01 -7.12 -20.10
CA SER A 161 16.39 -6.98 -21.42
C SER A 161 15.29 -8.01 -21.60
N SER A 162 14.29 -7.68 -22.43
CA SER A 162 13.19 -8.58 -22.79
C SER A 162 12.79 -8.33 -24.25
N ASN A 163 12.42 -9.39 -24.95
CA ASN A 163 11.67 -9.35 -26.20
C ASN A 163 10.36 -10.14 -26.04
N GLU A 164 9.64 -10.43 -27.13
CA GLU A 164 8.35 -11.13 -27.09
C GLU A 164 8.43 -12.59 -26.60
N ASN A 165 9.58 -13.24 -26.77
CA ASN A 165 9.77 -14.68 -26.54
C ASN A 165 10.75 -15.00 -25.40
N SER A 166 11.75 -14.14 -25.18
CA SER A 166 12.81 -14.39 -24.21
C SER A 166 13.29 -13.12 -23.52
N SER A 167 13.96 -13.31 -22.37
CA SER A 167 14.52 -12.25 -21.57
C SER A 167 15.90 -12.62 -21.04
N ILE A 168 16.72 -11.60 -20.80
CA ILE A 168 18.01 -11.76 -20.13
C ILE A 168 17.86 -11.24 -18.70
N VAL A 169 18.24 -12.09 -17.74
CA VAL A 169 18.30 -11.74 -16.32
C VAL A 169 19.75 -11.66 -15.85
N GLU A 170 20.02 -10.77 -14.91
CA GLU A 170 21.31 -10.61 -14.23
C GLU A 170 21.15 -10.96 -12.75
N PHE A 171 22.06 -11.78 -12.24
CA PHE A 171 22.10 -12.22 -10.84
C PHE A 171 22.93 -11.26 -9.99
N PHE A 172 22.45 -11.00 -8.77
CA PHE A 172 23.14 -10.19 -7.77
C PHE A 172 22.92 -10.75 -6.35
N PRO A 173 23.78 -10.44 -5.38
CA PRO A 173 23.73 -11.05 -4.05
C PRO A 173 22.35 -10.90 -3.37
N PHE A 174 21.94 -11.96 -2.65
CA PHE A 174 20.77 -11.95 -1.77
C PHE A 174 21.19 -11.57 -0.35
N ASN A 175 21.01 -10.30 0.01
CA ASN A 175 21.36 -9.77 1.34
C ASN A 175 20.13 -9.34 2.14
N ASP A 176 18.93 -9.63 1.62
CA ASP A 176 17.64 -9.15 2.11
C ASP A 176 17.32 -9.61 3.54
N LEU A 177 17.89 -10.75 3.95
CA LEU A 177 17.71 -11.38 5.27
C LEU A 177 19.03 -11.55 6.04
N SER A 178 20.04 -10.73 5.74
CA SER A 178 21.36 -10.88 6.35
C SER A 178 21.30 -10.75 7.88
N GLN A 179 21.92 -11.70 8.58
CA GLN A 179 22.06 -11.72 10.04
C GLN A 179 23.47 -12.15 10.40
N ASP A 180 24.21 -11.32 11.13
CA ASP A 180 25.60 -11.60 11.50
C ASP A 180 25.74 -12.84 12.39
N ALA A 181 24.66 -13.22 13.08
CA ALA A 181 24.62 -14.38 13.97
C ALA A 181 24.33 -15.71 13.25
N LEU A 182 23.93 -15.70 11.98
CA LEU A 182 23.53 -16.91 11.26
C LEU A 182 24.49 -17.21 10.11
N PRO A 183 24.90 -18.49 9.93
CA PRO A 183 25.71 -18.87 8.79
C PRO A 183 24.92 -18.70 7.49
N THR A 184 25.58 -18.19 6.45
CA THR A 184 25.04 -18.07 5.10
C THR A 184 25.64 -19.15 4.18
N SER A 185 24.97 -19.44 3.07
CA SER A 185 25.45 -20.41 2.09
C SER A 185 26.44 -19.76 1.12
N ASN A 186 27.51 -20.48 0.78
CA ASN A 186 28.45 -20.09 -0.28
C ASN A 186 28.02 -20.56 -1.68
N ARG A 187 26.80 -21.11 -1.81
CA ARG A 187 26.29 -21.60 -3.09
C ARG A 187 26.08 -20.42 -4.05
N SER A 188 26.54 -20.59 -5.28
CA SER A 188 26.22 -19.71 -6.41
C SER A 188 25.10 -20.31 -7.26
N VAL A 189 24.48 -19.47 -8.10
CA VAL A 189 23.45 -19.89 -9.05
C VAL A 189 23.99 -21.00 -9.96
N ALA A 190 23.22 -22.07 -10.14
CA ALA A 190 23.58 -23.20 -10.98
C ALA A 190 22.47 -23.57 -11.97
N ILE A 191 22.84 -24.31 -13.01
CA ILE A 191 21.89 -24.91 -13.95
C ILE A 191 20.90 -25.81 -13.18
N ASN A 192 19.63 -25.77 -13.56
CA ASN A 192 18.47 -26.40 -12.91
C ASN A 192 17.96 -25.71 -11.64
N ASP A 193 18.59 -24.64 -11.16
CA ASP A 193 17.94 -23.78 -10.17
C ASP A 193 16.70 -23.10 -10.79
N VAL A 194 15.78 -22.66 -9.94
CA VAL A 194 14.50 -22.06 -10.35
C VAL A 194 14.54 -20.55 -10.10
N LEU A 195 14.44 -19.77 -11.17
CA LEU A 195 14.15 -18.35 -11.10
C LEU A 195 12.67 -18.14 -10.78
N ILE A 196 12.39 -17.29 -9.80
CA ILE A 196 11.04 -16.84 -9.42
C ILE A 196 11.03 -15.30 -9.51
N LEU A 197 10.51 -14.79 -10.61
CA LEU A 197 10.24 -13.36 -10.79
C LEU A 197 8.96 -12.96 -10.06
N ASN A 198 8.80 -11.66 -9.79
CA ASN A 198 7.67 -11.11 -9.02
C ASN A 198 7.59 -11.70 -7.60
N TYR A 199 8.73 -12.07 -7.03
CA TYR A 199 8.78 -12.59 -5.68
C TYR A 199 8.27 -11.53 -4.69
N MET A 200 7.22 -11.88 -3.95
CA MET A 200 6.55 -11.02 -2.96
C MET A 200 5.96 -9.71 -3.53
N TYR A 201 5.66 -9.64 -4.83
CA TYR A 201 5.05 -8.43 -5.42
C TYR A 201 3.65 -8.10 -4.90
N ASN A 202 2.99 -9.06 -4.24
CA ASN A 202 1.76 -8.85 -3.51
C ASN A 202 1.97 -8.18 -2.13
N SER A 203 3.19 -8.07 -1.63
CA SER A 203 3.49 -7.39 -0.36
C SER A 203 4.12 -6.04 -0.67
N SER A 204 3.45 -4.96 -0.27
CA SER A 204 3.74 -3.63 -0.79
C SER A 204 3.82 -2.56 0.29
N LEU A 205 4.71 -1.58 0.10
CA LEU A 205 4.67 -0.30 0.81
C LEU A 205 3.82 0.69 0.02
N LEU A 206 2.97 1.47 0.69
CA LEU A 206 2.21 2.55 0.07
C LEU A 206 2.63 3.90 0.65
N ILE A 207 3.13 4.77 -0.23
CA ILE A 207 3.48 6.16 0.04
C ILE A 207 2.41 7.01 -0.64
N ALA A 208 1.51 7.55 0.18
CA ALA A 208 0.37 8.34 -0.27
C ALA A 208 0.28 9.66 0.52
N PRO A 209 -0.12 10.78 -0.08
CA PRO A 209 -0.10 12.08 0.58
C PRO A 209 -1.25 12.32 1.56
N THR A 210 -2.36 11.60 1.45
CA THR A 210 -3.58 11.81 2.23
C THR A 210 -4.20 10.49 2.66
N LEU A 211 -5.06 10.52 3.71
CA LEU A 211 -5.84 9.34 4.11
C LEU A 211 -6.71 8.81 2.96
N ASP A 212 -7.37 9.72 2.25
CA ASP A 212 -8.27 9.40 1.14
C ASP A 212 -7.54 8.66 0.00
N SER A 213 -6.39 9.18 -0.43
CA SER A 213 -5.56 8.51 -1.42
C SER A 213 -5.01 7.18 -0.94
N PHE A 214 -4.63 7.09 0.34
CA PHE A 214 -4.16 5.85 0.96
C PHE A 214 -5.25 4.77 0.96
N GLN A 215 -6.47 5.10 1.41
CA GLN A 215 -7.60 4.17 1.44
C GLN A 215 -8.01 3.73 0.03
N THR A 216 -8.19 4.70 -0.88
CA THR A 216 -8.67 4.41 -2.24
C THR A 216 -7.71 3.50 -3.00
N VAL A 217 -6.39 3.69 -2.87
CA VAL A 217 -5.42 2.78 -3.49
C VAL A 217 -5.55 1.37 -2.92
N ARG A 218 -5.67 1.21 -1.60
CA ARG A 218 -5.84 -0.11 -0.97
C ARG A 218 -7.11 -0.82 -1.42
N GLU A 219 -8.20 -0.06 -1.61
CA GLU A 219 -9.47 -0.61 -2.09
C GLU A 219 -9.42 -1.07 -3.55
N ASN A 220 -8.64 -0.39 -4.39
CA ASN A 220 -8.54 -0.74 -5.81
C ASN A 220 -7.50 -1.84 -6.09
N PHE A 221 -6.44 -1.92 -5.28
CA PHE A 221 -5.39 -2.94 -5.42
C PHE A 221 -5.55 -4.06 -4.37
N LYS A 222 -6.72 -4.72 -4.34
CA LYS A 222 -7.07 -5.73 -3.31
C LYS A 222 -6.17 -6.96 -3.27
N LEU A 223 -5.45 -7.24 -4.36
CA LEU A 223 -4.50 -8.36 -4.42
C LEU A 223 -3.16 -8.03 -3.72
N ASN A 224 -2.93 -6.75 -3.42
CA ASN A 224 -1.76 -6.28 -2.69
C ASN A 224 -2.08 -6.17 -1.20
N ASN A 225 -1.25 -6.82 -0.40
CA ASN A 225 -1.16 -6.62 1.04
C ASN A 225 -0.27 -5.41 1.31
N PHE A 226 -0.91 -4.26 1.57
CA PHE A 226 -0.22 -3.03 1.92
C PHE A 226 0.13 -2.98 3.39
N MET A 227 1.43 -2.81 3.67
CA MET A 227 1.90 -2.47 5.00
C MET A 227 1.40 -1.07 5.40
N HIS A 228 1.02 -0.91 6.66
CA HIS A 228 0.52 0.37 7.16
C HIS A 228 1.63 1.43 7.18
N SER A 229 1.31 2.66 6.75
CA SER A 229 2.26 3.78 6.66
C SER A 229 2.90 4.14 8.00
N ASP A 230 2.14 4.09 9.10
CA ASP A 230 2.64 4.29 10.46
C ASP A 230 3.86 3.41 10.83
N ILE A 231 4.00 2.19 10.28
CA ILE A 231 5.17 1.33 10.55
C ILE A 231 6.43 1.97 9.96
N PHE A 232 6.31 2.49 8.73
CA PHE A 232 7.42 3.21 8.10
C PHE A 232 7.69 4.52 8.83
N ALA A 233 6.65 5.27 9.19
CA ALA A 233 6.80 6.52 9.92
C ALA A 233 7.45 6.33 11.30
N ALA A 234 7.11 5.27 12.02
CA ALA A 234 7.74 4.93 13.29
C ALA A 234 9.24 4.64 13.12
N LYS A 235 9.62 3.90 12.07
CA LYS A 235 11.03 3.67 11.71
C LYS A 235 11.75 4.99 11.42
N LEU A 236 11.15 5.86 10.62
CA LEU A 236 11.70 7.17 10.32
C LEU A 236 11.84 8.06 11.56
N LYS A 237 10.89 7.99 12.49
CA LYS A 237 10.96 8.68 13.78
C LYS A 237 12.13 8.18 14.64
N VAL A 238 12.29 6.87 14.77
CA VAL A 238 13.44 6.28 15.50
C VAL A 238 14.78 6.68 14.86
N GLU A 239 14.82 6.79 13.53
CA GLU A 239 16.03 7.18 12.79
C GLU A 239 16.22 8.70 12.64
N ASN A 240 15.27 9.53 13.10
CA ASN A 240 15.24 10.98 12.93
C ASN A 240 15.38 11.41 11.45
N LYS A 241 14.60 10.76 10.58
CA LYS A 241 14.59 10.97 9.12
C LYS A 241 13.21 11.41 8.61
N PRO A 242 12.84 12.68 8.75
CA PRO A 242 11.54 13.19 8.28
C PRO A 242 11.37 13.15 6.77
N TYR A 243 12.48 13.18 6.02
CA TYR A 243 12.49 13.17 4.57
C TYR A 243 13.27 11.95 4.07
N PRO A 244 12.61 10.80 3.90
CA PRO A 244 13.29 9.55 3.57
C PRO A 244 13.87 9.59 2.16
N THR A 245 15.16 9.29 2.01
CA THR A 245 15.77 9.19 0.68
C THR A 245 15.29 7.93 -0.05
N LYS A 246 15.67 7.81 -1.33
CA LYS A 246 15.49 6.58 -2.11
C LYS A 246 16.03 5.36 -1.36
N GLU A 247 17.24 5.49 -0.81
CA GLU A 247 17.93 4.42 -0.09
C GLU A 247 17.21 4.05 1.21
N ASP A 248 16.66 5.03 1.94
CA ASP A 248 15.90 4.78 3.16
C ASP A 248 14.61 3.98 2.88
N ILE A 249 13.86 4.39 1.85
CA ILE A 249 12.64 3.71 1.43
C ILE A 249 12.95 2.29 0.96
N GLN A 250 13.96 2.15 0.09
CA GLN A 250 14.38 0.86 -0.45
C GLN A 250 14.86 -0.08 0.67
N LYS A 251 15.71 0.41 1.57
CA LYS A 251 16.22 -0.37 2.70
C LYS A 251 15.08 -0.85 3.58
N PHE A 252 14.18 0.03 3.97
CA PHE A 252 13.03 -0.33 4.79
C PHE A 252 12.13 -1.36 4.10
N ALA A 253 11.84 -1.18 2.81
CA ALA A 253 11.03 -2.13 2.06
C ALA A 253 11.68 -3.52 1.95
N ILE A 254 13.01 -3.60 1.78
CA ILE A 254 13.76 -4.86 1.79
C ILE A 254 13.74 -5.51 3.19
N GLU A 255 13.99 -4.72 4.26
CA GLU A 255 13.95 -5.21 5.66
C GLU A 255 12.58 -5.79 6.04
N GLN A 256 11.49 -5.27 5.45
CA GLN A 256 10.12 -5.75 5.65
C GLN A 256 9.69 -6.83 4.64
N ASN A 257 10.61 -7.35 3.81
CA ASN A 257 10.34 -8.34 2.76
C ASN A 257 9.23 -7.92 1.77
N LEU A 258 9.22 -6.66 1.35
CA LEU A 258 8.25 -6.17 0.38
C LEU A 258 8.79 -6.33 -1.04
N GLY A 259 7.92 -6.72 -1.97
CA GLY A 259 8.27 -6.85 -3.39
C GLY A 259 8.13 -5.53 -4.15
N THR A 260 7.16 -4.69 -3.77
CA THR A 260 6.84 -3.46 -4.50
C THR A 260 6.61 -2.25 -3.58
N ILE A 261 6.80 -1.06 -4.13
CA ILE A 261 6.50 0.22 -3.48
C ILE A 261 5.53 0.99 -4.39
N PHE A 262 4.46 1.51 -3.81
CA PHE A 262 3.45 2.30 -4.50
C PHE A 262 3.61 3.76 -4.09
N PHE A 263 3.76 4.64 -5.08
CA PHE A 263 3.79 6.09 -4.87
C PHE A 263 2.55 6.72 -5.49
N VAL A 264 1.81 7.47 -4.70
CA VAL A 264 0.70 8.30 -5.20
C VAL A 264 1.20 9.71 -5.42
N LEU A 265 1.23 10.19 -6.66
CA LEU A 265 1.78 11.50 -7.07
C LEU A 265 1.00 12.02 -8.27
N ASP A 266 0.69 13.32 -8.33
CA ASP A 266 0.10 13.96 -9.52
C ASP A 266 -1.06 13.18 -10.17
N ASN A 267 -2.01 12.73 -9.35
CA ASN A 267 -3.14 11.92 -9.79
C ASN A 267 -2.72 10.64 -10.54
N LYS A 268 -1.61 10.05 -10.13
CA LYS A 268 -1.12 8.76 -10.62
C LYS A 268 -0.65 7.89 -9.48
N VAL A 269 -0.75 6.58 -9.67
CA VAL A 269 -0.11 5.57 -8.84
C VAL A 269 1.04 4.98 -9.63
N TYR A 270 2.25 5.10 -9.10
CA TYR A 270 3.45 4.48 -9.65
C TYR A 270 3.76 3.22 -8.87
N VAL A 271 3.91 2.09 -9.55
CA VAL A 271 4.35 0.83 -8.96
C VAL A 271 5.84 0.67 -9.23
N VAL A 272 6.61 0.47 -8.18
CA VAL A 272 8.08 0.46 -8.22
C VAL A 272 8.60 -0.86 -7.66
N ASP A 273 9.60 -1.45 -8.32
CA ASP A 273 10.30 -2.63 -7.81
C ASP A 273 11.15 -2.27 -6.58
N THR A 274 11.04 -3.04 -5.51
CA THR A 274 11.78 -2.72 -4.28
C THR A 274 13.29 -2.87 -4.43
N LYS A 275 13.79 -3.80 -5.25
CA LYS A 275 15.24 -4.12 -5.31
C LYS A 275 15.98 -3.26 -6.33
N THR A 276 15.37 -2.98 -7.47
CA THR A 276 15.97 -2.15 -8.53
C THR A 276 15.53 -0.70 -8.45
N PHE A 277 14.44 -0.41 -7.71
CA PHE A 277 13.80 0.91 -7.65
C PHE A 277 13.32 1.42 -9.02
N THR A 278 13.02 0.50 -9.94
CA THR A 278 12.53 0.83 -11.29
C THR A 278 11.02 0.97 -11.25
N ILE A 279 10.47 1.97 -11.95
CA ILE A 279 9.03 2.10 -12.17
C ILE A 279 8.60 0.96 -13.11
N LEU A 280 7.76 0.06 -12.61
CA LEU A 280 7.24 -1.09 -13.34
C LEU A 280 5.97 -0.71 -14.12
N GLU A 281 5.11 0.09 -13.52
CA GLU A 281 3.86 0.51 -14.14
C GLU A 281 3.35 1.83 -13.53
N SER A 282 2.49 2.54 -14.26
CA SER A 282 1.77 3.71 -13.74
C SER A 282 0.30 3.68 -14.12
N TYR A 283 -0.56 4.09 -13.19
CA TYR A 283 -2.00 4.16 -13.40
C TYR A 283 -2.51 5.57 -13.17
N ALA A 284 -3.46 6.02 -13.99
CA ALA A 284 -4.18 7.25 -13.73
C ALA A 284 -5.09 7.06 -12.50
N PHE A 285 -5.01 8.01 -11.57
CA PHE A 285 -5.64 7.94 -10.26
C PHE A 285 -6.17 9.31 -9.86
N ALA A 286 -7.46 9.55 -10.08
CA ALA A 286 -8.08 10.78 -9.60
C ALA A 286 -8.29 10.67 -8.08
N TYR A 287 -7.68 11.58 -7.31
CA TYR A 287 -7.99 11.78 -5.90
C TYR A 287 -8.10 13.27 -5.59
N GLU A 288 -8.85 13.62 -4.55
CA GLU A 288 -9.00 15.00 -4.12
C GLU A 288 -7.72 15.44 -3.41
N SER A 289 -7.03 16.41 -4.01
CA SER A 289 -5.74 16.95 -3.58
C SER A 289 -5.91 17.95 -2.41
N ASN A 290 -6.58 17.55 -1.35
CA ASN A 290 -6.51 18.31 -0.10
C ASN A 290 -5.07 18.31 0.45
N GLU A 291 -4.80 19.15 1.46
CA GLU A 291 -3.47 19.37 2.04
C GLU A 291 -2.66 18.07 2.14
N LYS A 292 -1.57 18.00 1.35
CA LYS A 292 -0.71 16.82 1.26
C LYS A 292 0.21 16.78 2.48
N GLN A 293 0.22 15.66 3.18
CA GLN A 293 1.09 15.44 4.32
C GLN A 293 2.49 15.03 3.87
N MET A 294 3.52 15.61 4.49
CA MET A 294 4.92 15.19 4.38
C MET A 294 5.35 14.40 5.62
N PRO A 295 6.20 13.36 5.48
CA PRO A 295 6.66 12.77 4.22
C PRO A 295 5.56 12.00 3.49
N PHE A 296 4.54 11.51 4.19
CA PHE A 296 3.37 10.86 3.61
C PHE A 296 2.27 10.83 4.69
N TYR A 297 1.08 10.36 4.33
CA TYR A 297 -0.01 10.15 5.27
C TYR A 297 0.39 9.17 6.39
N THR A 298 0.47 9.67 7.60
CA THR A 298 0.78 8.89 8.81
C THR A 298 0.09 9.51 10.02
N ARG A 299 -0.28 8.67 10.98
CA ARG A 299 -0.79 9.12 12.29
C ARG A 299 0.31 9.30 13.33
N VAL A 300 1.54 8.90 12.98
CA VAL A 300 2.71 9.12 13.84
C VAL A 300 3.02 10.62 13.87
N GLU A 301 2.87 11.22 15.04
CA GLU A 301 3.13 12.64 15.26
C GLU A 301 4.63 12.96 15.08
N GLU A 302 4.89 14.09 14.40
CA GLU A 302 6.16 14.81 14.29
C GLU A 302 7.41 13.91 14.24
N ILE A 303 7.82 13.58 13.01
CA ILE A 303 9.12 12.96 12.74
C ILE A 303 10.17 14.08 12.80
N GLU A 304 10.85 14.23 13.93
CA GLU A 304 11.83 15.30 14.12
C GLU A 304 13.12 15.05 13.32
N GLU A 305 13.72 16.14 12.81
CA GLU A 305 15.08 16.05 12.25
C GLU A 305 16.09 15.94 13.40
N SER A 306 17.10 15.10 13.25
CA SER A 306 18.26 15.17 14.14
C SER A 306 19.00 16.49 13.92
N ILE A 307 19.40 17.16 15.00
CA ILE A 307 20.22 18.39 14.98
C ILE A 307 21.53 18.24 14.19
N PHE A 308 21.99 17.01 13.96
CA PHE A 308 23.20 16.71 13.18
C PHE A 308 22.93 16.53 11.67
N ASN A 309 21.67 16.40 11.26
CA ASN A 309 21.25 16.14 9.87
C ASN A 309 20.80 17.42 9.13
N LEU A 310 20.84 18.58 9.81
CA LEU A 310 20.51 19.91 9.28
C LEU A 310 21.24 20.22 7.96
N SER A 311 22.43 19.67 7.77
CA SER A 311 23.30 19.90 6.61
C SER A 311 22.89 19.17 5.33
N PHE A 312 22.14 18.07 5.43
CA PHE A 312 21.61 17.39 4.24
C PHE A 312 20.42 18.16 3.69
N PHE A 313 19.49 18.59 4.55
CA PHE A 313 18.33 19.38 4.13
C PHE A 313 18.75 20.72 3.49
N ASP A 314 19.70 21.44 4.10
CA ASP A 314 20.26 22.69 3.56
C ASP A 314 20.87 22.53 2.15
N PHE A 315 21.42 21.35 1.82
CA PHE A 315 21.99 21.07 0.49
C PHE A 315 20.93 20.77 -0.58
N PHE A 316 19.79 20.18 -0.20
CA PHE A 316 18.63 19.97 -1.10
C PHE A 316 17.68 21.17 -1.15
N SER A 317 17.73 22.05 -0.14
CA SER A 317 16.97 23.28 -0.05
C SER A 317 17.78 24.47 -0.56
N GLY A 318 17.88 24.58 -1.89
CA GLY A 318 18.01 25.92 -2.48
C GLY A 318 16.74 26.71 -2.18
N ASP A 319 16.69 27.41 -1.04
CA ASP A 319 15.71 28.40 -0.58
C ASP A 319 14.19 28.09 -0.70
N LYS A 320 13.78 26.90 -1.18
CA LYS A 320 12.39 26.49 -1.37
C LYS A 320 12.11 25.12 -0.79
N LYS A 321 11.19 25.09 0.19
CA LYS A 321 10.56 23.86 0.71
C LYS A 321 9.81 23.17 -0.43
N LEU A 322 10.27 21.99 -0.84
CA LEU A 322 9.66 21.20 -1.91
C LEU A 322 8.26 20.76 -1.50
N SER A 323 7.33 20.76 -2.45
CA SER A 323 6.04 20.08 -2.26
C SER A 323 6.22 18.56 -2.26
N TYR A 324 5.22 17.84 -1.74
CA TYR A 324 5.20 16.37 -1.72
C TYR A 324 5.44 15.76 -3.11
N ASP A 325 4.75 16.24 -4.15
CA ASP A 325 4.92 15.66 -5.49
C ASP A 325 6.31 15.99 -6.06
N GLU A 326 6.81 17.21 -5.88
CA GLU A 326 8.15 17.60 -6.32
C GLU A 326 9.23 16.75 -5.66
N TYR A 327 9.09 16.48 -4.36
CA TYR A 327 10.04 15.66 -3.60
C TYR A 327 10.09 14.22 -4.13
N TYR A 328 8.94 13.55 -4.24
CA TYR A 328 8.92 12.17 -4.69
C TYR A 328 9.13 11.99 -6.19
N LYS A 329 8.82 12.99 -7.03
CA LYS A 329 9.27 13.00 -8.43
C LYS A 329 10.78 12.96 -8.53
N ARG A 330 11.49 13.74 -7.71
CA ARG A 330 12.96 13.70 -7.65
C ARG A 330 13.47 12.33 -7.21
N ILE A 331 12.86 11.72 -6.20
CA ILE A 331 13.19 10.35 -5.75
C ILE A 331 13.00 9.32 -6.87
N LEU A 332 11.92 9.45 -7.65
CA LEU A 332 11.60 8.56 -8.76
C LEU A 332 12.36 8.90 -10.06
N GLY A 333 13.14 9.99 -10.10
CA GLY A 333 13.81 10.46 -11.31
C GLY A 333 12.87 10.97 -12.41
N LEU A 334 11.67 11.42 -12.02
CA LEU A 334 10.67 12.02 -12.91
C LEU A 334 10.98 13.52 -13.10
N LYS A 335 10.72 14.04 -14.32
CA LYS A 335 10.94 15.44 -14.68
C LYS A 335 9.81 16.36 -14.24
#